data_AF-A0A2A2Y8V1-F1
#
_entry.id   AF-A0A2A2Y8V1-F1
#
_cell.length_a   1.000
_cell.length_b   1.000
_cell.length_c   1.000
_cell.angle_alpha   90.00
_cell.angle_beta   90.00
_cell.angle_gamma   90.00
#
_symmetry.space_group_name_H-M   'P 1'
#
loop_
_entity.id
_entity.type
_entity.pdbx_description
1 polymer ?
#
loop_
_entity_poly.entity_id
_entity_poly.type
_entity_poly.pdbx_seq_one_letter_code
_entity_poly.pdbx_strand_id
1 'polypeptide(L)'
;MGWAWLILLLATYPWLLGADLASDALASSSLIFFLSGTCLVAPCRRLKRWQAVLFAACLGFLFEARRPIPDGVLALSLVAIAIFLSSNRQLLRNTPGMLRAAAVVNVSCCLIWFLASSYGSPSPATDLAGQLFLQLLLAGIVGTIGLLPIALTQNAVLDRLSIPPAPDNP
;
A
#
# COMPACT_ATOMS: atom_id res chain seq x y z
N MET A 1 12.89 11.64 -17.17
CA MET A 1 11.92 10.54 -17.30
C MET A 1 10.63 10.84 -16.55
N GLY A 2 9.61 11.38 -17.23
CA GLY A 2 8.30 11.65 -16.62
C GLY A 2 7.49 10.38 -16.28
N TRP A 3 7.69 9.31 -17.06
CA TRP A 3 6.93 8.05 -17.03
C TRP A 3 7.36 7.03 -15.96
N ALA A 4 8.34 7.37 -15.12
CA ALA A 4 8.88 6.46 -14.11
C ALA A 4 7.83 5.84 -13.20
N TRP A 5 6.84 6.64 -12.78
CA TRP A 5 5.75 6.19 -11.91
C TRP A 5 4.86 5.14 -12.58
N LEU A 6 4.64 5.26 -13.90
CA LEU A 6 3.81 4.33 -14.67
C LEU A 6 4.52 3.00 -14.90
N ILE A 7 5.82 3.04 -15.21
CA ILE A 7 6.65 1.82 -15.32
C ILE A 7 6.70 1.10 -13.97
N LEU A 8 6.83 1.84 -12.87
CA LEU A 8 6.81 1.27 -11.54
C LEU A 8 5.45 0.67 -11.18
N LEU A 9 4.35 1.30 -11.60
CA LEU A 9 2.99 0.78 -11.43
C LEU A 9 2.84 -0.56 -12.14
N LEU A 10 3.29 -0.65 -13.40
CA LEU A 10 3.29 -1.89 -14.17
C LEU A 10 4.15 -2.98 -13.51
N ALA A 11 5.33 -2.63 -12.99
CA ALA A 11 6.19 -3.57 -12.27
C ALA A 11 5.59 -4.04 -10.94
N THR A 12 4.75 -3.21 -10.31
CA THR A 12 4.08 -3.51 -9.04
C THR A 12 2.78 -4.28 -9.25
N TYR A 13 2.23 -4.27 -10.47
CA TYR A 13 0.96 -4.91 -10.80
C TYR A 13 0.87 -6.42 -10.51
N PRO A 14 1.91 -7.25 -10.79
CA PRO A 14 1.88 -8.67 -10.45
C PRO A 14 1.72 -8.94 -8.95
N TRP A 15 2.30 -8.08 -8.10
CA TRP A 15 2.15 -8.17 -6.65
C TRP A 15 0.71 -7.91 -6.22
N LEU A 16 0.05 -6.94 -6.85
CA LEU A 16 -1.37 -6.67 -6.60
C LEU A 16 -2.25 -7.83 -7.04
N LEU A 17 -1.96 -8.47 -8.18
CA LEU A 17 -2.67 -9.67 -8.61
C LEU A 17 -2.46 -10.84 -7.63
N GLY A 18 -1.23 -11.05 -7.16
CA GLY A 18 -0.92 -12.05 -6.15
C GLY A 18 -1.66 -11.82 -4.84
N ALA A 19 -1.74 -10.57 -4.38
CA ALA A 19 -2.52 -10.21 -3.19
C ALA A 19 -4.03 -10.43 -3.38
N ASP A 20 -4.54 -10.17 -4.58
CA ASP A 20 -5.95 -10.41 -4.90
C ASP A 20 -6.28 -11.91 -4.89
N LEU A 21 -5.45 -12.73 -5.53
CA LEU A 21 -5.56 -14.19 -5.49
C LEU A 21 -5.44 -14.75 -4.06
N ALA A 22 -4.52 -14.21 -3.26
CA ALA A 22 -4.37 -14.61 -1.85
C ALA A 22 -5.59 -14.22 -1.03
N SER A 23 -6.20 -13.06 -1.31
CA SER A 23 -7.44 -12.62 -0.69
C SER A 23 -8.61 -13.53 -1.06
N ASP A 24 -8.69 -13.98 -2.32
CA ASP A 24 -9.72 -14.95 -2.74
C ASP A 24 -9.55 -16.31 -2.09
N ALA A 25 -8.31 -16.80 -1.95
CA ALA A 25 -8.02 -18.03 -1.22
C ALA A 25 -8.39 -17.94 0.27
N LEU A 26 -8.28 -16.75 0.86
CA LEU A 26 -8.62 -16.48 2.26
C LEU A 26 -10.04 -15.97 2.47
N ALA A 27 -10.86 -15.90 1.41
CA ALA A 27 -12.22 -15.40 1.48
C ALA A 27 -13.10 -16.22 2.43
N SER A 28 -12.85 -17.53 2.55
CA SER A 28 -13.53 -18.42 3.51
C SER A 28 -13.31 -18.02 4.97
N SER A 29 -12.19 -17.34 5.27
CA SER A 29 -11.84 -16.82 6.60
C SER A 29 -12.22 -15.35 6.78
N SER A 30 -12.90 -14.73 5.81
CA SER A 30 -13.24 -13.29 5.79
C SER A 30 -12.02 -12.36 5.90
N LEU A 31 -10.84 -12.82 5.49
CA LEU A 31 -9.59 -12.05 5.55
C LEU A 31 -9.23 -11.50 4.17
N ILE A 32 -8.73 -10.27 4.14
CA ILE A 32 -8.26 -9.61 2.90
C ILE A 32 -6.77 -9.29 3.00
N PHE A 33 -6.04 -9.56 1.92
CA PHE A 33 -4.61 -9.32 1.81
C PHE A 33 -4.34 -7.89 1.32
N PHE A 34 -3.90 -7.03 2.23
CA PHE A 34 -3.50 -5.66 1.90
C PHE A 34 -2.04 -5.62 1.49
N LEU A 35 -1.75 -5.05 0.32
CA LEU A 35 -0.39 -4.88 -0.18
C LEU A 35 -0.13 -3.48 -0.74
N SER A 36 -1.17 -2.72 -1.07
CA SER A 36 -1.06 -1.38 -1.64
C SER A 36 -0.25 -0.42 -0.76
N GLY A 37 -0.34 -0.57 0.57
CA GLY A 37 0.42 0.21 1.53
C GLY A 37 1.93 -0.08 1.51
N THR A 38 2.32 -1.35 1.36
CA THR A 38 3.75 -1.74 1.29
C THR A 38 4.38 -1.33 -0.03
N CYS A 39 3.61 -1.44 -1.12
CA CYS A 39 3.99 -1.01 -2.46
C CYS A 39 4.33 0.48 -2.56
N LEU A 40 3.89 1.31 -1.61
CA LEU A 40 4.03 2.76 -1.65
C LEU A 40 5.36 3.26 -1.06
N VAL A 41 5.99 2.48 -0.17
CA VAL A 41 7.15 2.90 0.63
C VAL A 41 8.41 3.15 -0.22
N ALA A 42 8.80 2.20 -1.07
CA ALA A 42 9.98 2.38 -1.93
C ALA A 42 9.81 3.50 -2.99
N PRO A 43 8.65 3.63 -3.68
CA PRO A 43 8.39 4.75 -4.56
C PRO A 43 8.48 6.12 -3.86
N CYS A 44 7.92 6.27 -2.66
CA CYS A 44 7.93 7.55 -1.93
C CYS A 44 9.33 8.05 -1.58
N ARG A 45 10.31 7.14 -1.49
CA ARG A 45 11.72 7.49 -1.25
C ARG A 45 12.42 8.01 -2.51
N ARG A 46 12.05 7.52 -3.69
CA ARG A 46 12.82 7.75 -4.93
C ARG A 46 12.12 8.63 -5.96
N LEU A 47 10.79 8.56 -6.07
CA LEU A 47 10.03 9.37 -7.02
C LEU A 47 9.89 10.82 -6.57
N LYS A 48 9.62 11.74 -7.52
CA LYS A 48 9.19 13.11 -7.21
C LYS A 48 7.82 13.10 -6.52
N ARG A 49 7.50 14.13 -5.75
CA ARG A 49 6.21 14.20 -4.99
C ARG A 49 4.99 13.96 -5.88
N TRP A 50 4.90 14.65 -7.02
CA TRP A 50 3.78 14.46 -7.96
C TRP A 50 3.71 13.04 -8.55
N GLN A 51 4.87 12.40 -8.80
CA GLN A 51 4.94 11.04 -9.30
C GLN A 51 4.48 10.02 -8.25
N ALA A 52 4.87 10.23 -6.98
CA ALA A 52 4.44 9.39 -5.87
C ALA A 52 2.92 9.52 -5.63
N VAL A 53 2.37 10.73 -5.76
CA VAL A 53 0.92 10.99 -5.66
C VAL A 53 0.15 10.27 -6.76
N LEU A 54 0.57 10.41 -8.03
CA LEU A 54 -0.10 9.71 -9.14
C LEU A 54 -0.01 8.19 -8.99
N PHE A 55 1.17 7.68 -8.62
CA PHE A 55 1.37 6.25 -8.34
C PHE A 55 0.43 5.75 -7.24
N ALA A 56 0.33 6.48 -6.12
CA ALA A 56 -0.51 6.13 -4.98
C ALA A 56 -2.01 6.16 -5.33
N ALA A 57 -2.46 7.18 -6.07
CA ALA A 57 -3.84 7.28 -6.54
C ALA A 57 -4.20 6.08 -7.43
N CYS A 58 -3.36 5.77 -8.43
CA CYS A 58 -3.58 4.62 -9.30
C CYS A 58 -3.56 3.29 -8.54
N LEU A 59 -2.69 3.14 -7.54
CA LEU A 59 -2.65 1.96 -6.68
C LEU A 59 -3.96 1.75 -5.92
N GLY A 60 -4.52 2.82 -5.36
CA GLY A 60 -5.79 2.77 -4.66
C GLY A 60 -6.95 2.44 -5.58
N PHE A 61 -7.05 3.13 -6.73
CA PHE A 61 -8.10 2.84 -7.71
C PHE A 61 -8.01 1.41 -8.27
N LEU A 62 -6.81 0.87 -8.47
CA LEU A 62 -6.65 -0.53 -8.91
C LEU A 62 -7.15 -1.54 -7.86
N PHE A 63 -7.04 -1.20 -6.58
CA PHE A 63 -7.54 -2.05 -5.50
C PHE A 63 -9.07 -1.93 -5.37
N GLU A 64 -9.60 -0.71 -5.42
CA GLU A 64 -11.05 -0.43 -5.44
C GLU A 64 -11.74 -1.07 -6.65
N ALA A 65 -11.12 -1.06 -7.82
CA ALA A 65 -11.67 -1.71 -9.01
C ALA A 65 -11.81 -3.24 -8.88
N ARG A 66 -11.11 -3.86 -7.91
CA ARG A 66 -11.12 -5.31 -7.68
C ARG A 66 -11.95 -5.72 -6.47
N ARG A 67 -12.26 -4.81 -5.55
CA ARG A 67 -12.92 -5.11 -4.29
C ARG A 67 -14.07 -4.12 -4.05
N PRO A 68 -15.21 -4.59 -3.51
CA PRO A 68 -16.38 -3.74 -3.28
C PRO A 68 -16.10 -2.77 -2.13
N ILE A 69 -15.55 -1.61 -2.46
CA ILE A 69 -15.16 -0.54 -1.55
C ILE A 69 -15.73 0.75 -2.13
N PRO A 70 -16.23 1.69 -1.29
CA PRO A 70 -16.66 2.99 -1.80
C PRO A 70 -15.54 3.67 -2.59
N ASP A 71 -15.89 4.13 -3.80
CA ASP A 71 -14.93 4.71 -4.73
C ASP A 71 -14.17 5.89 -4.12
N GLY A 72 -12.86 5.90 -4.31
CA GLY A 72 -11.96 6.98 -3.91
C GLY A 72 -11.47 6.94 -2.46
N VAL A 73 -12.02 6.09 -1.58
CA VAL A 73 -11.62 6.07 -0.15
C VAL A 73 -10.17 5.61 0.03
N LEU A 74 -9.78 4.50 -0.60
CA LEU A 74 -8.41 4.01 -0.57
C LEU A 74 -7.49 4.85 -1.46
N ALA A 75 -7.97 5.32 -2.60
CA ALA A 75 -7.18 6.20 -3.47
C ALA A 75 -6.77 7.49 -2.75
N LEU A 76 -7.72 8.18 -2.11
CA LEU A 76 -7.45 9.45 -1.41
C LEU A 76 -6.58 9.24 -0.16
N SER A 77 -6.82 8.15 0.60
CA SER A 77 -5.98 7.85 1.77
C SER A 77 -4.54 7.53 1.39
N LEU A 78 -4.31 6.73 0.34
CA LEU A 78 -2.97 6.45 -0.18
C LEU A 78 -2.29 7.72 -0.72
N VAL A 79 -3.03 8.62 -1.35
CA VAL A 79 -2.51 9.94 -1.76
C VAL A 79 -2.06 10.76 -0.55
N ALA A 80 -2.88 10.85 0.50
CA ALA A 80 -2.52 11.57 1.72
C ALA A 80 -1.26 10.97 2.37
N ILE A 81 -1.18 9.63 2.44
CA ILE A 81 0.00 8.92 2.93
C ILE A 81 1.23 9.19 2.05
N ALA A 82 1.08 9.19 0.72
CA ALA A 82 2.18 9.48 -0.20
C ALA A 82 2.71 10.91 -0.02
N ILE A 83 1.83 11.89 0.19
CA ILE A 83 2.23 13.26 0.50
C ILE A 83 3.00 13.30 1.81
N PHE A 84 2.50 12.64 2.85
CA PHE A 84 3.16 12.61 4.16
C PHE A 84 4.55 11.95 4.08
N LEU A 85 4.66 10.76 3.49
CA LEU A 85 5.92 10.03 3.38
C LEU A 85 6.93 10.73 2.46
N SER A 86 6.48 11.31 1.35
CA SER A 86 7.35 12.07 0.44
C SER A 86 7.78 13.42 1.01
N SER A 87 7.08 13.93 2.03
CA SER A 87 7.47 15.11 2.81
C SER A 87 8.37 14.77 3.99
N ASN A 88 8.26 13.56 4.54
CA ASN A 88 9.03 13.07 5.69
C ASN A 88 9.95 11.89 5.30
N ARG A 89 10.69 12.03 4.20
CA ARG A 89 11.55 10.96 3.64
C ARG A 89 12.59 10.44 4.62
N GLN A 90 12.99 11.28 5.58
CA GLN A 90 13.92 10.93 6.66
C GLN A 90 13.44 9.71 7.46
N LEU A 91 12.13 9.51 7.61
CA LEU A 91 11.54 8.34 8.29
C LEU A 91 11.80 7.02 7.54
N LEU A 92 12.05 7.10 6.23
CA LEU A 92 12.29 5.96 5.34
C LEU A 92 13.78 5.73 5.04
N ARG A 93 14.68 6.43 5.73
CA ARG A 93 16.12 6.36 5.46
C ARG A 93 16.70 4.99 5.83
N ASN A 94 16.29 4.45 6.97
CA ASN A 94 16.82 3.20 7.50
C ASN A 94 15.85 2.05 7.21
N THR A 95 16.39 0.85 6.97
CA THR A 95 15.61 -0.40 6.80
C THR A 95 14.56 -0.62 7.90
N PRO A 96 14.86 -0.45 9.21
CA PRO A 96 13.83 -0.57 10.25
C PRO A 96 12.73 0.50 10.14
N GLY A 97 13.07 1.72 9.69
CA GLY A 97 12.08 2.78 9.46
C GLY A 97 11.14 2.44 8.30
N MET A 98 11.68 1.87 7.22
CA MET A 98 10.88 1.38 6.09
C MET A 98 9.92 0.25 6.51
N LEU A 99 10.40 -0.73 7.28
CA LEU A 99 9.56 -1.83 7.78
C LEU A 99 8.42 -1.33 8.67
N ARG A 100 8.71 -0.38 9.56
CA ARG A 100 7.70 0.26 10.41
C ARG A 100 6.69 1.04 9.58
N ALA A 101 7.14 1.85 8.62
CA ALA A 101 6.26 2.61 7.75
C ALA A 101 5.37 1.67 6.91
N ALA A 102 5.93 0.60 6.36
CA ALA A 102 5.15 -0.38 5.59
C ALA A 102 4.08 -1.05 6.45
N ALA A 103 4.43 -1.49 7.67
CA ALA A 103 3.46 -2.05 8.60
C ALA A 103 2.34 -1.05 8.92
N VAL A 104 2.69 0.17 9.33
CA VAL A 104 1.74 1.21 9.73
C VAL A 104 0.82 1.58 8.57
N VAL A 105 1.36 1.80 7.37
CA VAL A 105 0.55 2.17 6.20
C VAL A 105 -0.39 1.04 5.82
N ASN A 106 0.08 -0.20 5.81
CA ASN A 106 -0.74 -1.34 5.42
C ASN A 106 -1.86 -1.63 6.44
N VAL A 107 -1.56 -1.52 7.75
CA VAL A 107 -2.55 -1.57 8.83
C VAL A 107 -3.56 -0.42 8.71
N SER A 108 -3.10 0.80 8.39
CA SER A 108 -3.97 1.97 8.22
C SER A 108 -4.92 1.80 7.03
N CYS A 109 -4.43 1.36 5.87
CA CYS A 109 -5.27 1.06 4.71
C CYS A 109 -6.28 -0.04 5.02
N CYS A 110 -5.87 -1.06 5.76
CA CYS A 110 -6.75 -2.13 6.19
C CYS A 110 -7.87 -1.63 7.11
N LEU A 111 -7.54 -0.76 8.07
CA LEU A 111 -8.52 -0.13 8.96
C LEU A 111 -9.49 0.76 8.19
N ILE A 112 -8.98 1.59 7.26
CA ILE A 112 -9.79 2.46 6.41
C ILE A 112 -10.75 1.63 5.56
N TRP A 113 -10.26 0.54 4.96
CA TRP A 113 -11.11 -0.39 4.22
C TRP A 113 -12.20 -0.98 5.11
N PHE A 114 -11.86 -1.48 6.29
CA PHE A 114 -12.80 -2.11 7.20
C PHE A 114 -13.90 -1.13 7.64
N LEU A 115 -13.52 0.10 7.97
CA LEU A 115 -14.47 1.16 8.29
C LEU A 115 -15.37 1.47 7.09
N ALA A 116 -14.77 1.66 5.90
CA ALA A 116 -15.52 1.94 4.67
C ALA A 116 -16.50 0.82 4.29
N SER A 117 -16.10 -0.44 4.46
CA SER A 117 -16.95 -1.61 4.16
C SER A 117 -18.06 -1.79 5.20
N SER A 118 -17.80 -1.49 6.47
CA SER A 118 -18.82 -1.54 7.54
C SER A 118 -19.95 -0.54 7.36
N TYR A 119 -19.72 0.60 6.69
CA TYR A 119 -20.79 1.52 6.29
C TYR A 119 -21.73 0.92 5.23
N GLY A 120 -21.26 -0.09 4.47
CA GLY A 120 -22.04 -0.74 3.41
C GLY A 120 -22.86 -1.95 3.84
N SER A 121 -22.56 -2.57 4.99
CA SER A 121 -23.28 -3.75 5.49
C SER A 121 -23.22 -3.86 7.02
N PRO A 122 -24.33 -3.66 7.76
CA PRO A 122 -24.34 -3.74 9.21
C PRO A 122 -24.19 -5.21 9.67
N SER A 123 -23.08 -5.52 10.35
CA SER A 123 -22.78 -6.84 10.91
C SER A 123 -22.83 -6.80 12.46
N PRO A 124 -23.25 -7.88 13.16
CA PRO A 124 -23.32 -7.94 14.61
C PRO A 124 -21.95 -7.71 15.30
N ALA A 125 -21.94 -6.89 16.35
CA ALA A 125 -20.75 -6.27 16.93
C ALA A 125 -19.75 -7.21 17.64
N THR A 126 -20.17 -8.41 18.07
CA THR A 126 -19.35 -9.30 18.90
C THR A 126 -18.36 -10.18 18.13
N ASP A 127 -18.68 -10.58 16.89
CA ASP A 127 -17.73 -11.27 15.99
C ASP A 127 -16.78 -10.29 15.28
N LEU A 128 -17.16 -9.02 15.25
CA LEU A 128 -16.51 -7.96 14.50
C LEU A 128 -15.13 -7.58 15.07
N ALA A 129 -14.98 -7.57 16.40
CA ALA A 129 -13.74 -7.17 17.05
C ALA A 129 -12.61 -8.19 16.89
N GLY A 130 -12.94 -9.50 16.98
CA GLY A 130 -11.98 -10.58 16.78
C GLY A 130 -11.47 -10.64 15.33
N GLN A 131 -12.39 -10.51 14.37
CA GLN A 131 -12.04 -10.44 12.95
C GLN A 131 -11.20 -9.20 12.64
N LEU A 132 -11.55 -8.03 13.19
CA LEU A 132 -10.76 -6.81 13.03
C LEU A 132 -9.34 -6.99 13.56
N PHE A 133 -9.17 -7.56 14.76
CA PHE A 133 -7.84 -7.77 15.33
C PHE A 133 -6.99 -8.72 14.47
N LEU A 134 -7.57 -9.84 14.02
CA LEU A 134 -6.91 -10.80 13.15
C LEU A 134 -6.51 -10.15 11.81
N GLN A 135 -7.39 -9.33 11.25
CA GLN A 135 -7.22 -8.64 9.99
C GLN A 135 -6.13 -7.55 10.07
N LEU A 136 -6.08 -6.79 11.17
CA LEU A 136 -4.99 -5.82 11.42
C LEU A 136 -3.65 -6.52 11.64
N LEU A 137 -3.64 -7.64 12.36
CA LEU A 137 -2.42 -8.43 12.60
C LEU A 137 -1.89 -9.01 11.28
N LEU A 138 -2.78 -9.58 10.46
CA LEU A 138 -2.44 -10.04 9.12
C LEU A 138 -1.87 -8.90 8.28
N ALA A 139 -2.55 -7.73 8.24
CA ALA A 139 -2.08 -6.58 7.50
C ALA A 139 -0.70 -6.09 7.95
N GLY A 140 -0.39 -6.17 9.25
CA GLY A 140 0.93 -5.86 9.81
C GLY A 140 2.01 -6.87 9.40
N ILE A 141 1.71 -8.17 9.48
CA ILE A 141 2.63 -9.23 9.04
C ILE A 141 2.91 -9.12 7.54
N VAL A 142 1.87 -8.98 6.72
CA VAL A 142 2.01 -8.76 5.27
C VAL A 142 2.74 -7.45 5.00
N GLY A 143 2.47 -6.43 5.81
CA GLY A 143 3.13 -5.14 5.83
C GLY A 143 4.65 -5.25 5.92
N THR A 144 5.12 -6.07 6.86
CA THR A 144 6.54 -6.24 7.17
C THR A 144 7.24 -7.24 6.25
N ILE A 145 6.66 -8.43 6.07
CA ILE A 145 7.25 -9.50 5.27
C ILE A 145 7.19 -9.16 3.78
N GLY A 146 6.05 -8.66 3.31
CA GLY A 146 5.83 -8.32 1.90
C GLY A 146 6.68 -7.15 1.44
N LEU A 147 7.09 -6.24 2.34
CA LEU A 147 7.90 -5.09 1.97
C LEU A 147 9.21 -5.50 1.31
N LEU A 148 9.93 -6.49 1.87
CA LEU A 148 11.27 -6.82 1.39
C LEU A 148 11.29 -7.26 -0.09
N PRO A 149 10.52 -8.28 -0.52
CA PRO A 149 10.53 -8.70 -1.92
C PRO A 149 9.95 -7.64 -2.86
N ILE A 150 8.92 -6.90 -2.44
CA ILE A 150 8.33 -5.83 -3.24
C ILE A 150 9.33 -4.69 -3.44
N ALA A 151 9.97 -4.24 -2.36
CA ALA A 151 10.97 -3.19 -2.41
C ALA A 151 12.18 -3.61 -3.26
N LEU A 152 12.59 -4.88 -3.26
CA LEU A 152 13.65 -5.37 -4.15
C LEU A 152 13.25 -5.24 -5.63
N THR A 153 12.05 -5.68 -6.00
CA THR A 153 11.58 -5.54 -7.40
C THR A 153 11.45 -4.08 -7.82
N GLN A 154 10.90 -3.23 -6.95
CA GLN A 154 10.72 -1.80 -7.21
C GLN A 154 12.06 -1.06 -7.30
N ASN A 155 13.00 -1.33 -6.40
CA ASN A 155 14.33 -0.73 -6.46
C ASN A 155 15.09 -1.18 -7.72
N ALA A 156 15.03 -2.46 -8.10
CA ALA A 156 15.67 -2.95 -9.31
C ALA A 156 15.15 -2.26 -10.59
N VAL A 157 13.85 -1.98 -10.66
CA VAL A 157 13.25 -1.22 -11.77
C VAL A 157 13.72 0.23 -11.75
N LEU A 158 13.74 0.87 -10.58
CA LEU A 158 14.18 2.26 -10.44
C LEU A 158 15.67 2.44 -10.74
N ASP A 159 16.50 1.44 -10.38
CA ASP A 159 17.93 1.40 -10.70
C ASP A 159 18.15 1.25 -12.22
N ARG A 160 17.38 0.38 -12.88
CA ARG A 160 17.42 0.24 -14.36
C ARG A 160 16.99 1.51 -15.09
N LEU A 161 16.10 2.30 -14.51
CA LEU A 161 15.68 3.59 -15.04
C LEU A 161 16.64 4.73 -14.67
N SER A 162 17.73 4.43 -13.96
CA SER A 162 18.73 5.40 -13.49
C SER A 162 18.10 6.55 -12.69
N ILE A 163 17.05 6.25 -11.91
CA ILE A 163 16.35 7.24 -11.09
C ILE A 163 17.10 7.39 -9.77
N PRO A 164 17.77 8.54 -9.54
CA PRO A 164 18.44 8.77 -8.26
C PRO A 164 17.41 8.88 -7.13
N PRO A 165 17.78 8.54 -5.89
CA PRO A 165 16.97 8.88 -4.73
C PRO A 165 16.70 10.39 -4.73
N ALA A 166 15.46 10.79 -4.49
CA ALA A 166 15.15 12.22 -4.53
C ALA A 166 15.77 12.93 -3.31
N PRO A 167 16.14 14.21 -3.46
CA PRO A 167 16.80 14.96 -2.40
C PRO A 167 15.95 15.01 -1.14
N ASP A 168 16.63 15.00 0.02
CA ASP A 168 15.99 15.00 1.34
C ASP A 168 15.28 16.32 1.66
N ASN A 169 15.64 17.40 0.96
CA ASN A 169 15.02 18.72 1.10
C ASN A 169 14.09 19.04 -0.10
N PRO A 170 12.93 19.70 0.15
CA PRO A 170 11.98 20.13 -0.88
C PRO A 170 12.56 21.13 -1.89
#